data_AF-A0A257XIR9-F1
#
_entry.id   AF-A0A257XIR9-F1
#
_cell.length_a   1.000
_cell.length_b   1.000
_cell.length_c   1.000
_cell.angle_alpha   90.00
_cell.angle_beta   90.00
_cell.angle_gamma   90.00
#
_symmetry.space_group_name_H-M   'P 1'
#
loop_
_entity.id
_entity.type
_entity.pdbx_description
1 polymer ?
#
loop_
_entity_poly.entity_id
_entity_poly.type
_entity_poly.pdbx_seq_one_letter_code
_entity_poly.pdbx_strand_id
1 'polypeptide(L)'
;MAVALARKTLVHEWRRFLPAVMSVGFSGVLIIVQGALLLGIVGTNALPVTQSRADLWIGFPGTQSADLGRSIDAGAAAELLVDPRIARVEPLLLGSGDWRGPRGGGVSVTLIGIDTRPDGLGLAEAMPRSERALLTEPATVLVDAADLDKLGTAIGAAAEINGQR
;
A
#
# COMPACT_ATOMS: atom_id res chain seq x y z
N MET A 1 -6.93 46.82 23.31
CA MET A 1 -6.10 47.08 24.51
C MET A 1 -5.65 45.79 25.22
N ALA A 2 -6.54 44.82 25.45
CA ALA A 2 -6.20 43.55 26.15
C ALA A 2 -5.10 42.70 25.47
N VAL A 3 -5.12 42.55 24.15
CA VAL A 3 -4.12 41.77 23.40
C VAL A 3 -2.69 42.33 23.54
N ALA A 4 -2.57 43.66 23.59
CA ALA A 4 -1.27 44.32 23.75
C ALA A 4 -0.69 44.15 25.16
N LEU A 5 -1.55 44.09 26.19
CA LEU A 5 -1.15 43.84 27.56
C LEU A 5 -0.73 42.36 27.75
N ALA A 6 -1.54 41.43 27.26
CA ALA A 6 -1.25 39.99 27.33
C ALA A 6 0.10 39.63 26.70
N ARG A 7 0.42 40.20 25.53
CA ARG A 7 1.72 39.97 24.85
C ARG A 7 2.90 40.49 25.67
N LYS A 8 2.78 41.67 26.29
CA LYS A 8 3.84 42.24 27.14
C LYS A 8 4.08 41.39 28.39
N THR A 9 3.02 40.89 29.03
CA THR A 9 3.13 39.99 30.18
C THR A 9 3.82 38.67 29.81
N LEU A 10 3.49 38.09 28.65
CA LEU A 10 4.09 36.85 28.16
C LEU A 10 5.61 36.97 27.97
N VAL A 11 6.08 38.10 27.44
CA VAL A 11 7.51 38.36 27.25
C VAL A 11 8.21 38.63 28.59
N HIS A 12 7.57 39.37 29.49
CA HIS A 12 8.16 39.71 30.79
C HIS A 12 8.29 38.48 31.71
N GLU A 13 7.25 37.64 31.77
CA GLU A 13 7.22 36.41 32.59
C GLU A 13 7.58 35.14 31.78
N TRP A 14 8.46 35.25 30.78
CA TRP A 14 8.73 34.16 29.82
C TRP A 14 9.15 32.85 30.51
N ARG A 15 9.91 32.89 31.61
CA ARG A 15 10.34 31.67 32.33
C ARG A 15 9.17 30.87 32.91
N ARG A 16 8.07 31.54 33.25
CA ARG A 16 6.86 30.93 33.79
C ARG A 16 5.97 30.37 32.67
N PHE A 17 5.90 31.07 31.53
CA PHE A 17 5.07 30.65 30.40
C PHE A 17 5.77 29.68 29.45
N LEU A 18 7.10 29.63 29.43
CA LEU A 18 7.87 28.78 28.54
C LEU A 18 7.53 27.29 28.69
N PRO A 19 7.43 26.71 29.91
CA PRO A 19 7.03 25.31 30.06
C PRO A 19 5.63 25.03 29.48
N ALA A 20 4.68 25.96 29.66
CA ALA A 20 3.33 25.81 29.14
C ALA A 20 3.31 25.88 27.60
N VAL A 21 4.00 26.85 27.01
CA VAL A 21 4.12 26.98 25.55
C VAL A 21 4.82 25.76 24.93
N MET A 22 5.90 25.29 25.55
CA MET A 22 6.60 24.08 25.12
C MET A 22 5.70 22.84 25.21
N SER A 23 4.92 22.70 26.28
CA SER A 23 3.98 21.58 26.45
C SER A 23 2.89 21.58 25.38
N VAL A 24 2.27 22.73 25.12
CA VAL A 24 1.23 22.86 24.09
C VAL A 24 1.82 22.68 22.69
N GLY A 25 2.99 23.27 22.42
CA GLY A 25 3.70 23.12 21.15
C GLY A 25 4.09 21.68 20.88
N PHE A 26 4.67 20.99 21.87
CA PHE A 26 5.02 19.58 21.78
C PHE A 26 3.78 18.70 21.54
N SER A 27 2.69 18.94 22.26
CA SER A 27 1.42 18.23 22.06
C SER A 27 0.88 18.42 20.64
N GLY A 28 0.95 19.65 20.11
CA GLY A 28 0.56 19.95 18.73
C GLY A 28 1.41 19.20 17.70
N VAL A 29 2.73 19.16 17.89
CA VAL A 29 3.64 18.39 17.03
C VAL A 29 3.30 16.90 17.08
N LEU A 30 3.07 16.34 18.27
CA LEU A 30 2.70 14.93 18.43
C LEU A 30 1.40 14.59 17.68
N ILE A 31 0.39 15.45 17.73
CA ILE A 31 -0.87 15.24 17.02
C ILE A 31 -0.63 15.24 15.50
N ILE A 32 0.18 16.16 14.99
CA ILE A 32 0.51 16.22 13.55
C ILE A 32 1.28 14.96 13.12
N VAL A 33 2.27 14.53 13.90
CA VAL A 33 3.04 13.32 13.61
C VAL A 33 2.13 12.09 13.57
N GLN A 34 1.24 11.93 14.54
CA GLN A 34 0.28 10.82 14.56
C GLN A 34 -0.67 10.86 13.35
N GLY A 35 -1.17 12.03 12.99
CA GLY A 35 -2.02 12.20 11.80
C GLY A 35 -1.28 11.87 10.50
N ALA A 36 -0.04 12.34 10.35
CA ALA A 36 0.78 12.05 9.18
C ALA A 36 1.09 10.54 9.05
N LEU A 37 1.40 9.87 10.17
CA LEU A 37 1.61 8.43 10.20
C LEU A 37 0.36 7.66 9.80
N LEU A 38 -0.81 8.04 10.33
CA LEU A 38 -2.09 7.43 9.96
C LEU A 38 -2.36 7.57 8.46
N LEU A 39 -2.20 8.77 7.90
CA LEU A 39 -2.38 9.02 6.47
C LEU A 39 -1.39 8.24 5.62
N GLY A 40 -0.13 8.12 6.07
CA GLY A 40 0.88 7.28 5.42
C GLY A 40 0.45 5.82 5.34
N ILE A 41 -0.02 5.24 6.47
CA ILE A 41 -0.48 3.85 6.52
C ILE A 41 -1.68 3.64 5.58
N VAL A 42 -2.68 4.52 5.63
CA VAL A 42 -3.86 4.43 4.74
C VAL A 42 -3.44 4.56 3.28
N GLY A 43 -2.54 5.49 2.96
CA GLY A 43 -2.01 5.68 1.61
C GLY A 43 -1.30 4.42 1.08
N THR A 44 -0.44 3.81 1.87
CA THR A 44 0.28 2.58 1.47
C THR A 44 -0.69 1.42 1.23
N ASN A 45 -1.68 1.21 2.10
CA ASN A 45 -2.66 0.13 1.91
C ASN A 45 -3.60 0.38 0.73
N ALA A 46 -3.78 1.64 0.32
CA ALA A 46 -4.57 2.00 -0.86
C ALA A 46 -3.79 1.91 -2.17
N LEU A 47 -2.48 1.63 -2.17
CA LEU A 47 -1.66 1.54 -3.39
C LEU A 47 -2.22 0.57 -4.44
N PRO A 48 -2.64 -0.67 -4.11
CA PRO A 48 -3.19 -1.58 -5.11
C PRO A 48 -4.39 -1.02 -5.85
N VAL A 49 -5.18 -0.19 -5.19
CA VAL A 49 -6.37 0.46 -5.78
C VAL A 49 -5.97 1.73 -6.53
N THR A 50 -5.25 2.64 -5.87
CA THR A 50 -4.90 3.97 -6.40
C THR A 50 -3.91 3.93 -7.56
N GLN A 51 -3.10 2.89 -7.66
CA GLN A 51 -2.13 2.70 -8.75
C GLN A 51 -2.66 1.81 -9.87
N SER A 52 -3.93 1.39 -9.79
CA SER A 52 -4.61 0.62 -10.83
C SER A 52 -5.53 1.51 -11.66
N ARG A 53 -5.77 1.13 -12.91
CA ARG A 53 -6.67 1.85 -13.84
C ARG A 53 -8.09 1.28 -13.88
N ALA A 54 -8.58 0.77 -12.75
CA ALA A 54 -9.93 0.21 -12.65
C ALA A 54 -10.94 1.28 -12.21
N ASP A 55 -12.02 1.44 -12.97
CA ASP A 55 -13.12 2.36 -12.62
C ASP A 55 -14.05 1.78 -11.55
N LEU A 56 -14.20 0.44 -11.53
CA LEU A 56 -15.08 -0.28 -10.60
C LEU A 56 -14.34 -1.48 -9.99
N TRP A 57 -14.51 -1.64 -8.68
CA TRP A 57 -13.99 -2.77 -7.92
C TRP A 57 -15.12 -3.68 -7.48
N ILE A 58 -14.95 -4.98 -7.71
CA ILE A 58 -15.93 -6.00 -7.35
C ILE A 58 -15.26 -6.93 -6.33
N GLY A 59 -15.86 -6.99 -5.14
CA GLY A 59 -15.43 -7.86 -4.06
C GLY A 59 -16.49 -8.91 -3.74
N PHE A 60 -16.12 -9.93 -2.96
CA PHE A 60 -17.09 -10.91 -2.46
C PHE A 60 -18.16 -10.21 -1.60
N PRO A 61 -19.45 -10.58 -1.69
CA PRO A 61 -20.51 -9.96 -0.90
C PRO A 61 -20.21 -9.95 0.61
N GLY A 62 -20.35 -8.79 1.25
CA GLY A 62 -20.09 -8.64 2.70
C GLY A 62 -18.60 -8.49 3.09
N THR A 63 -17.70 -8.33 2.11
CA THR A 63 -16.29 -8.02 2.36
C THR A 63 -16.15 -6.65 3.05
N GLN A 64 -15.55 -6.61 4.25
CA GLN A 64 -15.38 -5.38 5.03
C GLN A 64 -14.11 -4.59 4.67
N SER A 65 -13.07 -5.27 4.22
CA SER A 65 -11.81 -4.69 3.70
C SER A 65 -11.33 -5.54 2.55
N ALA A 66 -10.64 -4.95 1.58
CA ALA A 66 -10.09 -5.65 0.42
C ALA A 66 -9.24 -6.86 0.82
N ASP A 67 -8.50 -6.74 1.92
CA ASP A 67 -7.59 -7.75 2.47
C ASP A 67 -8.31 -8.89 3.21
N LEU A 68 -9.60 -8.71 3.52
CA LEU A 68 -10.45 -9.70 4.18
C LEU A 68 -11.45 -10.36 3.21
N GLY A 69 -11.28 -10.07 1.90
CA GLY A 69 -12.11 -10.63 0.85
C GLY A 69 -11.98 -12.15 0.75
N ARG A 70 -13.00 -12.77 0.17
CA ARG A 70 -12.94 -14.16 -0.27
C ARG A 70 -12.67 -14.21 -1.77
N SER A 71 -12.12 -15.33 -2.23
CA SER A 71 -11.99 -15.60 -3.65
C SER A 71 -13.36 -15.54 -4.33
N ILE A 72 -13.42 -14.81 -5.44
CA ILE A 72 -14.58 -14.77 -6.33
C ILE A 72 -14.40 -15.87 -7.38
N ASP A 73 -15.49 -16.53 -7.76
CA ASP A 73 -15.46 -17.54 -8.81
C ASP A 73 -14.99 -16.95 -10.15
N ALA A 74 -14.17 -17.70 -10.88
CA ALA A 74 -13.62 -17.23 -12.15
C ALA A 74 -14.71 -16.99 -13.23
N GLY A 75 -15.86 -17.67 -13.12
CA GLY A 75 -17.01 -17.48 -14.00
C GLY A 75 -17.71 -16.14 -13.82
N ALA A 76 -17.56 -15.46 -12.67
CA ALA A 76 -18.17 -14.16 -12.43
C ALA A 76 -17.71 -13.10 -13.44
N ALA A 77 -16.46 -13.17 -13.90
CA ALA A 77 -15.95 -12.27 -14.93
C ALA A 77 -16.70 -12.43 -16.26
N ALA A 78 -17.04 -13.66 -16.65
CA ALA A 78 -17.78 -13.93 -17.87
C ALA A 78 -19.22 -13.43 -17.78
N GLU A 79 -19.86 -13.56 -16.62
CA GLU A 79 -21.22 -13.04 -16.38
C GLU A 79 -21.27 -11.51 -16.47
N LEU A 80 -20.28 -10.82 -15.90
CA LEU A 80 -20.16 -9.36 -15.97
C LEU A 80 -19.97 -8.86 -17.41
N LEU A 81 -19.18 -9.57 -18.22
CA LEU A 81 -18.92 -9.19 -19.61
C LEU A 81 -20.15 -9.33 -20.53
N VAL A 82 -21.28 -9.87 -20.04
CA VAL A 82 -22.56 -9.85 -20.77
C VAL A 82 -23.16 -8.44 -20.85
N ASP A 83 -22.87 -7.57 -19.87
CA ASP A 83 -23.32 -6.18 -19.90
C ASP A 83 -22.48 -5.36 -20.90
N PRO A 84 -23.08 -4.76 -21.94
CA PRO A 84 -22.32 -4.02 -22.96
C PRO A 84 -21.65 -2.75 -22.43
N ARG A 85 -21.97 -2.29 -21.21
CA ARG A 85 -21.32 -1.15 -20.56
C ARG A 85 -19.97 -1.52 -19.94
N ILE A 86 -19.71 -2.82 -19.74
CA ILE A 86 -18.46 -3.30 -19.15
C ILE A 86 -17.47 -3.56 -20.28
N ALA A 87 -16.49 -2.68 -20.43
CA ALA A 87 -15.50 -2.78 -21.49
C ALA A 87 -14.49 -3.92 -21.26
N ARG A 88 -14.11 -4.15 -19.99
CA ARG A 88 -13.12 -5.16 -19.60
C ARG A 88 -13.31 -5.54 -18.13
N VAL A 89 -12.98 -6.79 -17.82
CA VAL A 89 -12.86 -7.30 -16.44
C VAL A 89 -11.48 -7.92 -16.29
N GLU A 90 -10.80 -7.63 -15.18
CA GLU A 90 -9.48 -8.18 -14.86
C GLU A 90 -9.46 -8.66 -13.40
N PRO A 91 -9.01 -9.91 -13.14
CA PRO A 91 -8.85 -10.37 -11.78
C PRO A 91 -7.62 -9.72 -11.12
N LEU A 92 -7.80 -9.17 -9.92
CA LEU A 92 -6.71 -8.84 -9.02
C LEU A 92 -6.67 -9.88 -7.90
N LEU A 93 -5.57 -10.61 -7.80
CA LEU A 93 -5.37 -11.61 -6.75
C LEU A 93 -4.63 -10.97 -5.58
N LEU A 94 -5.21 -11.05 -4.39
CA LEU A 94 -4.56 -10.63 -3.15
C LEU A 94 -4.36 -11.85 -2.27
N GLY A 95 -3.15 -12.05 -1.80
CA GLY A 95 -2.79 -13.16 -0.92
C GLY A 95 -1.62 -12.82 -0.03
N SER A 96 -1.25 -13.76 0.82
CA SER A 96 -0.04 -13.69 1.63
C SER A 96 0.82 -14.93 1.41
N GLY A 97 2.12 -14.81 1.68
CA GLY A 97 3.06 -15.91 1.59
C GLY A 97 4.22 -15.78 2.56
N ASP A 98 4.86 -16.90 2.86
CA ASP A 98 6.13 -16.94 3.58
C ASP A 98 7.27 -16.91 2.56
N TRP A 99 8.01 -15.80 2.56
CA TRP A 99 9.18 -15.59 1.71
C TRP A 99 10.45 -16.09 2.38
N ARG A 100 11.26 -16.84 1.62
CA ARG A 100 12.61 -17.24 2.02
C ARG A 100 13.63 -16.86 0.95
N GLY A 101 14.48 -15.89 1.31
CA GLY A 101 15.59 -15.46 0.46
C GLY A 101 16.79 -16.43 0.51
N PRO A 102 17.74 -16.29 -0.43
CA PRO A 102 18.95 -17.12 -0.48
C PRO A 102 19.85 -16.95 0.75
N ARG A 103 19.79 -15.80 1.43
CA ARG A 103 20.49 -15.54 2.70
C ARG A 103 19.74 -16.07 3.93
N GLY A 104 18.69 -16.86 3.73
CA GLY A 104 17.78 -17.30 4.77
C GLY A 104 16.73 -16.24 5.11
N GLY A 105 15.72 -16.65 5.88
CA GLY A 105 14.61 -15.79 6.31
C GLY A 105 13.26 -16.48 6.13
N GLY A 106 12.30 -16.11 6.97
CA GLY A 106 10.87 -16.40 6.83
C GLY A 106 10.13 -15.10 7.06
N VAL A 107 9.90 -14.35 5.98
CA VAL A 107 9.27 -13.03 6.01
C VAL A 107 7.87 -13.16 5.45
N SER A 108 6.86 -12.74 6.21
CA SER A 108 5.50 -12.67 5.68
C SER A 108 5.42 -11.55 4.64
N VAL A 109 4.99 -11.90 3.43
CA VAL A 109 4.84 -10.98 2.30
C VAL A 109 3.39 -10.96 1.82
N THR A 110 2.96 -9.81 1.30
CA THR A 110 1.72 -9.70 0.54
C THR A 110 2.01 -9.98 -0.93
N LEU A 111 1.24 -10.89 -1.51
CA LEU A 111 1.32 -11.25 -2.92
C LEU A 111 0.18 -10.57 -3.65
N ILE A 112 0.51 -9.85 -4.72
CA ILE A 112 -0.45 -9.21 -5.62
C ILE A 112 -0.29 -9.85 -7.00
N GLY A 113 -1.27 -10.64 -7.41
CA GLY A 113 -1.34 -11.21 -8.76
C GLY A 113 -2.10 -10.28 -9.69
N ILE A 114 -1.47 -9.93 -10.82
CA ILE A 114 -1.98 -9.00 -11.83
C ILE A 114 -1.92 -9.63 -13.23
N ASP A 115 -2.70 -9.10 -14.18
CA ASP A 115 -2.52 -9.45 -15.60
C ASP A 115 -1.20 -8.87 -16.12
N THR A 116 -0.39 -9.72 -16.73
CA THR A 116 0.95 -9.39 -17.25
C THR A 116 0.90 -8.73 -18.63
N ARG A 117 -0.29 -8.62 -19.24
CA ARG A 117 -0.46 -7.90 -20.50
C ARG A 117 -0.02 -6.44 -20.39
N PRO A 118 0.53 -5.84 -21.46
CA PRO A 118 1.00 -4.45 -21.47
C PRO A 118 -0.05 -3.41 -21.12
N ASP A 119 -1.33 -3.75 -21.29
CA ASP A 119 -2.50 -2.92 -21.01
C ASP A 119 -3.29 -3.41 -19.78
N GLY A 120 -2.73 -4.30 -18.95
CA GLY A 120 -3.30 -4.73 -17.68
C GLY A 120 -3.69 -3.55 -16.77
N LEU A 121 -4.83 -3.67 -16.10
CA LEU A 121 -5.40 -2.62 -15.25
C LEU A 121 -4.73 -2.57 -13.87
N GLY A 122 -4.38 -3.74 -13.31
CA GLY A 122 -3.79 -3.86 -11.98
C GLY A 122 -2.38 -3.25 -11.90
N LEU A 123 -2.17 -2.30 -10.98
CA LEU A 123 -0.88 -1.62 -10.76
C LEU A 123 -0.32 -0.94 -12.03
N ALA A 124 -1.19 -0.49 -12.94
CA ALA A 124 -0.81 0.13 -14.22
C ALA A 124 0.02 1.41 -14.09
N GLU A 125 -0.14 2.17 -13.00
CA GLU A 125 0.62 3.40 -12.75
C GLU A 125 1.90 3.15 -11.94
N ALA A 126 1.89 2.13 -11.07
CA ALA A 126 3.03 1.82 -10.20
C ALA A 126 4.19 1.15 -10.94
N MET A 127 3.91 0.46 -12.06
CA MET A 127 4.89 -0.40 -12.71
C MET A 127 5.04 -0.09 -14.20
N PRO A 128 6.26 0.23 -14.67
CA PRO A 128 6.56 0.35 -16.09
C PRO A 128 6.23 -0.91 -16.89
N ARG A 129 5.83 -0.74 -18.16
CA ARG A 129 5.53 -1.86 -19.07
C ARG A 129 6.69 -2.85 -19.23
N SER A 130 7.92 -2.36 -19.15
CA SER A 130 9.14 -3.20 -19.24
C SER A 130 9.27 -4.13 -18.03
N GLU A 131 8.96 -3.66 -16.83
CA GLU A 131 8.99 -4.47 -15.62
C GLU A 131 7.85 -5.48 -15.63
N ARG A 132 6.64 -5.05 -16.02
CA ARG A 132 5.49 -5.94 -16.18
C ARG A 132 5.79 -7.10 -17.13
N ALA A 133 6.50 -6.84 -18.22
CA ALA A 133 6.85 -7.87 -19.18
C ALA A 133 7.70 -8.99 -18.56
N LEU A 134 8.50 -8.71 -17.54
CA LEU A 134 9.29 -9.72 -16.82
C LEU A 134 8.39 -10.77 -16.14
N LEU A 135 7.20 -10.37 -15.66
CA LEU A 135 6.23 -11.30 -15.06
C LEU A 135 5.63 -12.28 -16.07
N THR A 136 5.89 -12.13 -17.37
CA THR A 136 5.50 -13.12 -18.38
C THR A 136 6.34 -14.39 -18.28
N GLU A 137 7.55 -14.29 -17.73
CA GLU A 137 8.37 -15.45 -17.40
C GLU A 137 7.80 -16.15 -16.14
N PRO A 138 7.42 -17.44 -16.23
CA PRO A 138 6.87 -18.17 -15.09
C PRO A 138 7.78 -18.14 -13.86
N ALA A 139 7.18 -18.17 -12.66
CA ALA A 139 7.89 -18.10 -11.37
C ALA A 139 8.71 -16.81 -11.17
N THR A 140 8.48 -15.77 -11.99
CA THR A 140 9.07 -14.45 -11.78
C THR A 140 8.21 -13.63 -10.83
N VAL A 141 8.87 -12.95 -9.90
CA VAL A 141 8.24 -12.03 -8.95
C VAL A 141 8.94 -10.69 -9.00
N LEU A 142 8.16 -9.63 -8.87
CA LEU A 142 8.67 -8.29 -8.66
C LEU A 142 8.49 -7.91 -7.19
N VAL A 143 9.46 -7.18 -6.68
CA VAL A 143 9.56 -6.83 -5.26
C VAL A 143 9.71 -5.32 -5.17
N ASP A 144 9.07 -4.71 -4.17
CA ASP A 144 9.30 -3.31 -3.84
C ASP A 144 10.78 -3.09 -3.50
N ALA A 145 11.42 -2.14 -4.18
CA ALA A 145 12.80 -1.78 -3.95
C ALA A 145 13.09 -1.44 -2.47
N ALA A 146 12.12 -0.88 -1.74
CA ALA A 146 12.24 -0.56 -0.32
C ALA A 146 12.31 -1.80 0.60
N ASP A 147 11.85 -2.95 0.12
CA ASP A 147 11.81 -4.21 0.89
C ASP A 147 12.87 -5.22 0.46
N LEU A 148 13.63 -4.95 -0.61
CA LEU A 148 14.64 -5.87 -1.16
C LEU A 148 15.66 -6.34 -0.11
N ASP A 149 16.14 -5.41 0.72
CA ASP A 149 17.08 -5.71 1.79
C ASP A 149 16.45 -6.59 2.88
N LYS A 150 15.18 -6.33 3.22
CA LYS A 150 14.43 -7.10 4.23
C LYS A 150 14.18 -8.53 3.77
N LEU A 151 13.95 -8.71 2.47
CA LEU A 151 13.74 -10.02 1.85
C LEU A 151 15.02 -10.86 1.72
N GLY A 152 16.19 -10.29 2.04
CA GLY A 152 17.44 -11.04 2.01
C GLY A 152 17.84 -11.49 0.60
N THR A 153 17.31 -10.86 -0.45
CA THR A 153 17.48 -11.26 -1.86
C THR A 153 18.24 -10.21 -2.66
N ALA A 154 18.47 -10.48 -3.95
CA ALA A 154 19.01 -9.55 -4.93
C ALA A 154 18.26 -9.73 -6.26
N ILE A 155 18.32 -8.72 -7.14
CA ILE A 155 17.71 -8.81 -8.46
C ILE A 155 18.33 -9.99 -9.23
N GLY A 156 17.47 -10.84 -9.80
CA GLY A 156 17.88 -12.05 -10.52
C GLY A 156 18.24 -13.25 -9.64
N ALA A 157 18.15 -13.14 -8.31
CA ALA A 157 18.32 -14.27 -7.42
C ALA A 157 17.02 -15.07 -7.26
N ALA A 158 17.15 -16.38 -7.06
CA ALA A 158 16.02 -17.24 -6.72
C ALA A 158 15.66 -17.09 -5.23
N ALA A 159 14.36 -17.18 -4.94
CA ALA A 159 13.81 -17.20 -3.59
C ALA A 159 12.66 -18.22 -3.53
N GLU A 160 12.21 -18.55 -2.33
CA GLU A 160 11.10 -19.46 -2.12
C GLU A 160 9.89 -18.71 -1.56
N ILE A 161 8.69 -19.03 -2.05
CA ILE A 161 7.42 -18.55 -1.52
C ILE A 161 6.55 -19.77 -1.23
N ASN A 162 6.15 -19.96 0.03
CA ASN A 162 5.29 -21.07 0.45
C ASN A 162 5.80 -22.47 0.00
N GLY A 163 7.11 -22.71 0.01
CA GLY A 163 7.68 -23.99 -0.44
C GLY A 163 7.90 -24.11 -1.95
N GLN A 164 7.57 -23.09 -2.75
CA GLN A 164 7.81 -23.07 -4.19
C GLN A 164 8.97 -22.12 -4.52
N ARG A 165 9.90 -22.56 -5.37
CA ARG A 165 11.09 -21.80 -5.77
C ARG A 165 10.98 -21.25 -7.17
#